data_AF-A0A221K0L5-F1
#
_entry.id   AF-A0A221K0L5-F1
#
_cell.length_a   1.000
_cell.length_b   1.000
_cell.length_c   1.000
_cell.angle_alpha   90.00
_cell.angle_beta   90.00
_cell.angle_gamma   90.00
#
_symmetry.space_group_name_H-M   'P 1'
#
loop_
_entity.id
_entity.type
_entity.pdbx_description
1 polymer ?
#
loop_
_entity_poly.entity_id
_entity_poly.type
_entity_poly.pdbx_seq_one_letter_code
_entity_poly.pdbx_strand_id
1 'polypeptide(L)'
;MSYTIKTLVLTAALAMSAPVAILAQETTTEGETPNVETQSGSASEIESQLSLGADADADPELGKPYTAETVGAFEMRCIKTEEEKDPCQMYQLLDDGEGVPVAEFSLFRLPEGGKAVAGATLVVPLETSLPAQMKISVDGGPARTYPYAFCNPVGCYARIGLVEQDVAAFRRGAKATITIVPALAPDQKVELDLSLKGFTDGFDKASVIEQ
;
A
#
# COMPACT_ATOMS: atom_id res chain seq x y z
N MET A 1 2.22 -31.96 -43.76
CA MET A 1 1.87 -30.93 -44.74
C MET A 1 2.73 -29.71 -44.43
N SER A 2 3.92 -29.64 -45.00
CA SER A 2 4.91 -28.59 -44.75
C SER A 2 4.61 -27.37 -45.59
N TYR A 3 4.68 -26.17 -45.01
CA TYR A 3 4.77 -24.92 -45.76
C TYR A 3 5.91 -24.07 -45.21
N THR A 4 7.03 -24.16 -45.93
CA THR A 4 8.12 -23.19 -45.98
C THR A 4 7.71 -22.05 -46.92
N ILE A 5 8.12 -20.79 -46.70
CA ILE A 5 8.78 -19.89 -47.69
C ILE A 5 8.68 -18.37 -47.37
N LYS A 6 9.89 -17.76 -47.36
CA LYS A 6 10.34 -16.40 -47.74
C LYS A 6 10.07 -15.15 -46.88
N THR A 7 11.19 -14.70 -46.32
CA THR A 7 11.65 -13.32 -46.10
C THR A 7 11.39 -12.35 -47.26
N LEU A 8 11.03 -11.12 -46.93
CA LEU A 8 11.17 -9.93 -47.78
C LEU A 8 11.67 -8.75 -46.93
N VAL A 9 12.84 -8.23 -47.29
CA VAL A 9 13.45 -7.01 -46.77
C VAL A 9 13.01 -5.83 -47.64
N LEU A 10 12.63 -4.70 -47.05
CA LEU A 10 12.50 -3.44 -47.80
C LEU A 10 12.98 -2.24 -46.96
N THR A 11 14.18 -1.79 -47.29
CA THR A 11 14.80 -0.51 -46.93
C THR A 11 14.18 0.64 -47.71
N ALA A 12 13.89 1.76 -47.04
CA ALA A 12 13.64 3.05 -47.68
C ALA A 12 14.41 4.16 -46.93
N ALA A 13 15.40 4.73 -47.62
CA ALA A 13 16.15 5.90 -47.22
C ALA A 13 15.47 7.17 -47.77
N LEU A 14 15.45 8.25 -47.00
CA LEU A 14 15.18 9.59 -47.51
C LEU A 14 16.07 10.62 -46.80
N ALA A 15 16.94 11.25 -47.57
CA ALA A 15 17.85 12.32 -47.17
C ALA A 15 17.31 13.68 -47.64
N MET A 16 17.46 14.72 -46.82
CA MET A 16 17.40 16.13 -47.24
C MET A 16 18.42 16.95 -46.43
N SER A 17 18.98 17.95 -47.10
CA SER A 17 20.28 18.59 -46.84
C SER A 17 20.18 20.11 -46.59
N ALA A 18 21.02 20.61 -45.66
CA ALA A 18 21.72 21.92 -45.59
C ALA A 18 20.92 23.22 -45.30
N PRO A 19 21.52 24.31 -44.72
CA PRO A 19 22.95 24.67 -44.74
C PRO A 19 23.64 25.12 -43.43
N VAL A 20 24.94 25.37 -43.63
CA VAL A 20 26.08 25.71 -42.78
C VAL A 20 26.01 27.12 -42.14
N ALA A 21 26.51 27.26 -40.91
CA ALA A 21 27.17 28.48 -40.43
C ALA A 21 28.44 28.08 -39.65
N ILE A 22 29.58 28.56 -40.15
CA ILE A 22 30.92 28.38 -39.60
C ILE A 22 31.17 29.52 -38.60
N LEU A 23 31.58 29.19 -37.39
CA LEU A 23 32.39 30.05 -36.53
C LEU A 23 33.58 29.22 -36.08
N ALA A 24 34.75 29.65 -36.54
CA ALA A 24 36.05 29.15 -36.15
C ALA A 24 36.40 29.69 -34.75
N GLN A 25 36.87 28.84 -33.85
CA GLN A 25 37.84 29.25 -32.83
C GLN A 25 38.70 28.05 -32.41
N GLU A 26 39.93 28.37 -32.09
CA GLU A 26 41.13 27.54 -32.09
C GLU A 26 41.13 26.39 -31.10
N THR A 27 41.75 25.28 -31.51
CA THR A 27 42.22 24.22 -30.62
C THR A 27 43.32 24.78 -29.73
N THR A 28 43.01 25.05 -28.47
CA THR A 28 43.99 25.14 -27.39
C THR A 28 43.92 23.85 -26.60
N THR A 29 44.91 22.98 -26.78
CA THR A 29 45.18 21.89 -25.87
C THR A 29 45.73 22.49 -24.58
N GLU A 30 44.86 22.62 -23.58
CA GLU A 30 45.26 22.90 -22.19
C GLU A 30 44.89 21.69 -21.35
N GLY A 31 45.88 21.16 -20.63
CA GLY A 31 45.71 19.96 -19.82
C GLY A 31 44.79 20.25 -18.63
N GLU A 32 43.55 19.75 -18.69
CA GLU A 32 42.73 19.59 -17.50
C GLU A 32 43.16 18.32 -16.77
N THR A 33 44.03 18.51 -15.79
CA THR A 33 44.09 17.67 -14.58
C THR A 33 42.65 17.40 -14.12
N PRO A 34 42.25 16.15 -13.79
CA PRO A 34 40.95 15.90 -13.20
C PRO A 34 40.88 16.71 -11.91
N ASN A 35 40.06 17.77 -11.92
CA ASN A 35 39.67 18.47 -10.71
C ASN A 35 38.81 17.47 -9.93
N VAL A 36 39.46 16.70 -9.05
CA VAL A 36 38.75 16.05 -7.95
C VAL A 36 38.35 17.21 -7.05
N GLU A 37 37.20 17.82 -7.34
CA GLU A 37 36.49 18.63 -6.37
C GLU A 37 36.22 17.70 -5.19
N THR A 38 37.11 17.79 -4.20
CA THR A 38 36.85 17.26 -2.88
C THR A 38 35.65 18.05 -2.40
N GLN A 39 34.44 17.48 -2.54
CA GLN A 39 33.26 17.91 -1.81
C GLN A 39 33.60 17.77 -0.33
N SER A 40 34.26 18.79 0.21
CA SER A 40 34.41 18.98 1.64
C SER A 40 33.07 19.49 2.15
N GLY A 41 32.06 18.63 2.12
CA GLY A 41 30.88 18.83 2.96
C GLY A 41 31.38 18.96 4.38
N SER A 42 31.08 20.07 5.03
CA SER A 42 31.40 20.25 6.45
C SER A 42 30.85 19.05 7.22
N ALA A 43 31.55 18.56 8.24
CA ALA A 43 31.05 17.48 9.09
C ALA A 43 29.61 17.77 9.58
N SER A 44 29.28 19.05 9.78
CA SER A 44 27.94 19.53 10.14
C SER A 44 26.88 19.36 9.03
N GLU A 45 27.26 19.47 7.76
CA GLU A 45 26.36 19.24 6.61
C GLU A 45 26.09 17.75 6.42
N ILE A 46 27.08 16.90 6.73
CA ILE A 46 26.93 15.45 6.69
C ILE A 46 26.13 14.97 7.90
N GLU A 47 26.41 15.47 9.10
CA GLU A 47 25.66 15.17 10.33
C GLU A 47 24.18 15.57 10.25
N SER A 48 23.86 16.71 9.61
CA SER A 48 22.45 17.12 9.42
C SER A 48 21.68 16.25 8.41
N GLN A 49 22.38 15.45 7.60
CA GLN A 49 21.80 14.47 6.68
C GLN A 49 21.76 13.06 7.29
N LEU A 50 22.42 12.84 8.43
CA LEU A 50 22.48 11.55 9.09
C LEU A 50 21.52 11.55 10.30
N SER A 51 20.63 10.57 10.34
CA SER A 51 19.83 10.34 11.55
C SER A 51 20.75 9.86 12.67
N LEU A 52 20.73 10.57 13.80
CA LEU A 52 21.55 10.24 14.98
C LEU A 52 20.93 9.13 15.85
N GLY A 53 19.86 8.49 15.36
CA GLY A 53 19.03 7.60 16.16
C GLY A 53 18.15 8.38 17.14
N ALA A 54 17.02 7.77 17.49
CA ALA A 54 16.16 8.23 18.58
C ALA A 54 16.07 7.11 19.62
N ASP A 55 15.76 7.45 20.86
CA ASP A 55 15.51 6.47 21.90
C ASP A 55 14.32 5.60 21.50
N ALA A 56 14.53 4.28 21.41
CA ALA A 56 13.49 3.32 21.01
C ALA A 56 12.32 3.25 22.00
N ASP A 57 12.55 3.71 23.23
CA ASP A 57 11.59 3.72 24.33
C ASP A 57 10.98 5.11 24.59
N ALA A 58 11.20 6.09 23.71
CA ALA A 58 10.61 7.41 23.86
C ALA A 58 9.09 7.34 23.74
N ASP A 59 8.38 8.15 24.54
CA ASP A 59 6.94 8.28 24.42
C ASP A 59 6.55 8.73 23.00
N PRO A 60 5.47 8.18 22.41
CA PRO A 60 4.99 8.60 21.10
C PRO A 60 4.76 10.12 21.03
N GLU A 61 5.21 10.74 19.94
CA GLU A 61 4.97 12.17 19.71
C GLU A 61 3.49 12.45 19.38
N LEU A 62 2.97 13.60 19.81
CA LEU A 62 1.61 14.04 19.48
C LEU A 62 1.36 13.98 17.96
N GLY A 63 0.23 13.39 17.58
CA GLY A 63 -0.20 13.21 16.20
C GLY A 63 0.49 12.06 15.45
N LYS A 64 1.43 11.34 16.06
CA LYS A 64 2.09 10.19 15.41
C LYS A 64 1.37 8.87 15.72
N PRO A 65 1.33 7.95 14.73
CA PRO A 65 0.83 6.61 14.98
C PRO A 65 1.84 5.78 15.78
N TYR A 66 1.34 4.90 16.64
CA TYR A 66 2.13 3.89 17.34
C TYR A 66 1.31 2.60 17.52
N THR A 67 1.98 1.47 17.72
CA THR A 67 1.31 0.20 18.06
C THR A 67 1.23 0.08 19.57
N ALA A 68 0.02 0.16 20.14
CA ALA A 68 -0.17 0.08 21.58
C ALA A 68 -0.03 -1.35 22.11
N GLU A 69 -0.55 -2.33 21.37
CA GLU A 69 -0.46 -3.75 21.72
C GLU A 69 -0.76 -4.63 20.49
N THR A 70 -0.48 -5.93 20.60
CA THR A 70 -0.90 -6.94 19.64
C THR A 70 -1.90 -7.89 20.28
N VAL A 71 -3.08 -8.03 19.66
CA VAL A 71 -4.17 -8.90 20.10
C VAL A 71 -4.38 -10.00 19.07
N GLY A 72 -3.83 -11.18 19.36
CA GLY A 72 -3.87 -12.29 18.42
C GLY A 72 -3.10 -11.97 17.14
N ALA A 73 -3.81 -11.80 16.03
CA ALA A 73 -3.24 -11.42 14.74
C ALA A 73 -3.40 -9.92 14.41
N PHE A 74 -4.00 -9.13 15.31
CA PHE A 74 -4.23 -7.70 15.09
C PHE A 74 -3.25 -6.85 15.88
N GLU A 75 -2.66 -5.86 15.22
CA GLU A 75 -2.02 -4.74 15.89
C GLU A 75 -3.06 -3.70 16.25
N MET A 76 -3.06 -3.22 17.49
CA MET A 76 -3.84 -2.07 17.91
C MET A 76 -3.03 -0.81 17.63
N ARG A 77 -3.25 -0.22 16.46
CA ARG A 77 -2.55 1.01 16.03
C ARG A 77 -3.33 2.24 16.48
N CYS A 78 -2.70 3.06 17.29
CA CYS A 78 -3.29 4.26 17.87
C CYS A 78 -2.58 5.51 17.35
N ILE A 79 -3.22 6.67 17.45
CA ILE A 79 -2.59 7.97 17.18
C ILE A 79 -2.48 8.70 18.52
N LYS A 80 -1.27 9.14 18.88
CA LYS A 80 -1.08 9.88 20.13
C LYS A 80 -1.82 11.22 20.09
N THR A 81 -2.64 11.51 21.08
CA THR A 81 -3.33 12.79 21.24
C THR A 81 -3.06 13.39 22.62
N GLU A 82 -3.65 14.56 22.88
CA GLU A 82 -3.68 15.18 24.22
C GLU A 82 -4.75 14.54 25.13
N GLU A 83 -5.57 13.61 24.61
CA GLU A 83 -6.62 12.95 25.36
C GLU A 83 -6.04 11.86 26.28
N GLU A 84 -6.81 11.48 27.31
CA GLU A 84 -6.41 10.39 28.21
C GLU A 84 -6.37 9.03 27.48
N LYS A 85 -7.22 8.85 26.47
CA LYS A 85 -7.30 7.63 25.67
C LYS A 85 -7.16 7.94 24.19
N ASP A 86 -6.04 7.53 23.63
CA ASP A 86 -5.75 7.67 22.20
C ASP A 86 -6.76 6.87 21.33
N PRO A 87 -7.19 7.40 20.17
CA PRO A 87 -8.00 6.67 19.22
C PRO A 87 -7.19 5.53 18.58
N CYS A 88 -7.72 4.31 18.66
CA CYS A 88 -7.07 3.11 18.15
C CYS A 88 -7.93 2.41 17.09
N GLN A 89 -7.27 1.85 16.07
CA GLN A 89 -7.86 0.94 15.10
C GLN A 89 -7.16 -0.41 15.14
N MET A 90 -7.88 -1.46 14.76
CA MET A 90 -7.28 -2.76 14.50
C MET A 90 -6.56 -2.70 13.16
N TYR A 91 -5.41 -3.35 13.06
CA TYR A 91 -4.63 -3.43 11.83
C TYR A 91 -4.09 -4.85 11.60
N GLN A 92 -4.06 -5.28 10.33
CA GLN A 92 -3.34 -6.46 9.89
C GLN A 92 -2.74 -6.22 8.51
N LEU A 93 -1.45 -6.52 8.36
CA LEU A 93 -0.79 -6.61 7.06
C LEU A 93 -1.03 -8.01 6.50
N LEU A 94 -1.52 -8.09 5.27
CA LEU A 94 -1.87 -9.33 4.60
C LEU A 94 -0.80 -9.66 3.57
N ASP A 95 -0.41 -10.93 3.52
CA ASP A 95 0.57 -11.46 2.56
C ASP A 95 -0.06 -12.47 1.60
N ASP A 96 0.72 -12.86 0.59
CA ASP A 96 0.35 -13.83 -0.44
C ASP A 96 0.49 -15.31 0.00
N GLY A 97 0.77 -15.57 1.28
CA GLY A 97 1.07 -16.89 1.82
C GLY A 97 2.55 -17.29 1.71
N GLU A 98 3.35 -16.54 0.94
CA GLU A 98 4.81 -16.68 0.88
C GLU A 98 5.53 -15.63 1.75
N GLY A 99 4.75 -14.82 2.47
CA GLY A 99 5.23 -13.77 3.37
C GLY A 99 5.52 -12.43 2.68
N VAL A 100 5.12 -12.27 1.41
CA VAL A 100 5.24 -11.00 0.70
C VAL A 100 4.01 -10.14 1.01
N PRO A 101 4.18 -8.92 1.57
CA PRO A 101 3.05 -8.04 1.85
C PRO A 101 2.31 -7.63 0.57
N VAL A 102 0.98 -7.77 0.58
CA VAL A 102 0.12 -7.46 -0.56
C VAL A 102 -0.92 -6.39 -0.22
N ALA A 103 -1.57 -6.48 0.95
CA ALA A 103 -2.68 -5.60 1.29
C ALA A 103 -2.69 -5.24 2.77
N GLU A 104 -3.36 -4.15 3.11
CA GLU A 104 -3.51 -3.68 4.49
C GLU A 104 -4.99 -3.63 4.86
N PHE A 105 -5.34 -4.21 6.00
CA PHE A 105 -6.67 -4.14 6.58
C PHE A 105 -6.65 -3.31 7.85
N SER A 106 -7.52 -2.30 7.95
CA SER A 106 -7.77 -1.59 9.20
C SER A 106 -9.25 -1.47 9.55
N LEU A 107 -9.57 -1.46 10.84
CA LEU A 107 -10.95 -1.43 11.33
C LEU A 107 -11.11 -0.56 12.57
N PHE A 108 -12.20 0.20 12.60
CA PHE A 108 -12.64 1.00 13.74
C PHE A 108 -14.15 0.83 13.98
N ARG A 109 -14.63 1.18 15.17
CA ARG A 109 -16.06 1.11 15.50
C ARG A 109 -16.76 2.40 15.08
N LEU A 110 -18.03 2.28 14.71
CA LEU A 110 -18.88 3.43 14.36
C LEU A 110 -19.82 3.76 15.54
N PRO A 111 -20.27 5.02 15.67
CA PRO A 111 -21.31 5.39 16.61
C PRO A 111 -22.61 4.61 16.37
N GLU A 112 -23.42 4.48 17.41
CA GLU A 112 -24.73 3.84 17.31
C GLU A 112 -25.70 4.63 16.41
N GLY A 113 -26.74 3.95 15.91
CA GLY A 113 -27.78 4.55 15.06
C GLY A 113 -27.57 4.38 13.56
N GLY A 114 -26.39 3.92 13.14
CA GLY A 114 -26.11 3.49 11.77
C GLY A 114 -26.53 2.05 11.48
N LYS A 115 -26.63 1.70 10.19
CA LYS A 115 -26.76 0.28 9.78
C LYS A 115 -25.47 -0.50 10.00
N ALA A 116 -24.33 0.15 9.75
CA ALA A 116 -23.02 -0.41 10.01
C ALA A 116 -22.60 -0.05 11.43
N VAL A 117 -22.03 -1.03 12.13
CA VAL A 117 -21.52 -0.90 13.51
C VAL A 117 -19.99 -0.77 13.52
N ALA A 118 -19.33 -1.05 12.40
CA ALA A 118 -17.91 -0.82 12.20
C ALA A 118 -17.58 -0.40 10.77
N GLY A 119 -16.55 0.42 10.65
CA GLY A 119 -15.93 0.82 9.41
C GLY A 119 -14.60 0.11 9.25
N ALA A 120 -14.31 -0.39 8.06
CA ALA A 120 -13.00 -0.92 7.73
C ALA A 120 -12.48 -0.36 6.41
N THR A 121 -11.15 -0.28 6.30
CA THR A 121 -10.46 0.07 5.07
C THR A 121 -9.61 -1.10 4.66
N LEU A 122 -9.74 -1.52 3.39
CA LEU A 122 -8.74 -2.37 2.77
C LEU A 122 -7.99 -1.57 1.71
N VAL A 123 -6.66 -1.57 1.80
CA VAL A 123 -5.78 -1.02 0.76
C VAL A 123 -5.15 -2.18 0.02
N VAL A 124 -5.36 -2.24 -1.28
CA VAL A 124 -4.83 -3.29 -2.17
C VAL A 124 -3.91 -2.68 -3.23
N PRO A 125 -3.08 -3.48 -3.91
CA PRO A 125 -2.16 -2.98 -4.92
C PRO A 125 -2.86 -2.25 -6.07
N LEU A 126 -2.07 -1.43 -6.76
CA LEU A 126 -2.43 -0.90 -8.07
C LEU A 126 -2.65 -2.05 -9.07
N GLU A 127 -3.24 -1.71 -10.22
CA GLU A 127 -3.62 -2.70 -11.24
C GLU A 127 -4.65 -3.73 -10.74
N THR A 128 -5.42 -3.38 -9.72
CA THR A 128 -6.61 -4.12 -9.30
C THR A 128 -7.80 -3.80 -10.21
N SER A 129 -8.63 -4.79 -10.53
CA SER A 129 -9.84 -4.64 -11.35
C SER A 129 -10.98 -3.99 -10.57
N LEU A 130 -11.24 -2.71 -10.86
CA LEU A 130 -12.38 -1.98 -10.26
C LEU A 130 -13.75 -2.61 -10.59
N PRO A 131 -14.04 -3.03 -11.84
CA PRO A 131 -15.34 -3.64 -12.19
C PRO A 131 -15.60 -4.97 -11.48
N ALA A 132 -14.55 -5.76 -11.22
CA ALA A 132 -14.68 -7.05 -10.55
C ALA A 132 -15.06 -6.92 -9.07
N GLN A 133 -14.73 -5.76 -8.46
CA GLN A 133 -14.91 -5.46 -7.03
C GLN A 133 -14.15 -6.44 -6.13
N MET A 134 -14.00 -6.06 -4.86
CA MET A 134 -13.41 -6.92 -3.85
C MET A 134 -14.48 -7.84 -3.26
N LYS A 135 -14.10 -9.05 -2.84
CA LYS A 135 -14.98 -9.93 -2.06
C LYS A 135 -14.35 -10.33 -0.73
N ILE A 136 -15.18 -10.51 0.29
CA ILE A 136 -14.78 -11.05 1.59
C ILE A 136 -15.69 -12.21 1.95
N SER A 137 -15.12 -13.35 2.33
CA SER A 137 -15.83 -14.53 2.84
C SER A 137 -15.23 -14.98 4.16
N VAL A 138 -16.05 -15.26 5.16
CA VAL A 138 -15.58 -15.80 6.46
C VAL A 138 -15.76 -17.31 6.46
N ASP A 139 -14.68 -18.05 6.68
CA ASP A 139 -14.63 -19.53 6.74
C ASP A 139 -15.37 -20.23 5.58
N GLY A 140 -15.28 -19.69 4.36
CA GLY A 140 -15.95 -20.23 3.18
C GLY A 140 -17.47 -20.00 3.14
N GLY A 141 -18.01 -19.17 4.05
CA GLY A 141 -19.40 -18.72 4.04
C GLY A 141 -19.72 -17.78 2.86
N PRO A 142 -20.96 -17.27 2.80
CA PRO A 142 -21.39 -16.37 1.73
C PRO A 142 -20.47 -15.16 1.58
N ALA A 143 -19.97 -14.94 0.37
CA ALA A 143 -19.10 -13.81 0.07
C ALA A 143 -19.88 -12.49 -0.03
N ARG A 144 -19.34 -11.44 0.56
CA ARG A 144 -19.82 -10.06 0.50
C ARG A 144 -18.96 -9.28 -0.50
N THR A 145 -19.58 -8.54 -1.40
CA THR A 145 -18.87 -7.75 -2.43
C THR A 145 -18.78 -6.29 -2.01
N TYR A 146 -17.62 -5.68 -2.19
CA TYR A 146 -17.33 -4.28 -1.85
C TYR A 146 -16.65 -3.57 -3.03
N PRO A 147 -17.21 -2.44 -3.51
CA PRO A 147 -16.55 -1.65 -4.54
C PRO A 147 -15.33 -0.92 -3.99
N TYR A 148 -14.35 -0.68 -4.85
CA TYR A 148 -13.26 0.25 -4.56
C TYR A 148 -13.80 1.68 -4.64
N ALA A 149 -13.52 2.48 -3.62
CA ALA A 149 -13.96 3.86 -3.53
C ALA A 149 -13.09 4.79 -4.39
N PHE A 150 -11.77 4.58 -4.38
CA PHE A 150 -10.80 5.33 -5.16
C PHE A 150 -9.46 4.59 -5.18
N CYS A 151 -8.55 5.02 -6.05
CA CYS A 151 -7.15 4.63 -6.00
C CYS A 151 -6.26 5.87 -5.96
N ASN A 152 -5.11 5.75 -5.33
CA ASN A 152 -4.04 6.76 -5.33
C ASN A 152 -2.69 6.03 -5.52
N PRO A 153 -1.53 6.73 -5.52
CA PRO A 153 -0.24 6.07 -5.70
C PRO A 153 0.13 5.00 -4.66
N VAL A 154 -0.52 4.98 -3.49
CA VAL A 154 -0.32 3.95 -2.45
C VAL A 154 -1.06 2.66 -2.83
N GLY A 155 -2.28 2.78 -3.37
CA GLY A 155 -3.10 1.63 -3.73
C GLY A 155 -4.56 1.98 -3.99
N CYS A 156 -5.37 0.94 -4.17
CA CYS A 156 -6.82 1.04 -4.31
C CYS A 156 -7.50 0.78 -2.96
N TYR A 157 -8.43 1.66 -2.59
CA TYR A 157 -9.08 1.67 -1.29
C TYR A 157 -10.50 1.15 -1.40
N ALA A 158 -10.84 0.14 -0.62
CA ALA A 158 -12.22 -0.26 -0.36
C ALA A 158 -12.66 0.27 1.01
N ARG A 159 -13.80 0.97 1.05
CA ARG A 159 -14.43 1.43 2.29
C ARG A 159 -15.57 0.49 2.64
N ILE A 160 -15.40 -0.25 3.72
CA ILE A 160 -16.24 -1.37 4.12
C ILE A 160 -17.13 -0.92 5.28
N GLY A 161 -18.45 -1.06 5.12
CA GLY A 161 -19.38 -1.01 6.24
C GLY A 161 -19.72 -2.43 6.69
N LEU A 162 -19.43 -2.74 7.96
CA LEU A 162 -19.77 -4.02 8.58
C LEU A 162 -21.03 -3.83 9.42
N VAL A 163 -22.07 -4.61 9.12
CA VAL A 163 -23.27 -4.68 9.96
C VAL A 163 -23.07 -5.69 11.08
N GLU A 164 -23.97 -5.72 12.06
CA GLU A 164 -23.86 -6.61 13.23
C GLU A 164 -23.64 -8.08 12.85
N GLN A 165 -24.29 -8.53 11.77
CA GLN A 165 -24.16 -9.91 11.28
C GLN A 165 -22.74 -10.22 10.78
N ASP A 166 -22.05 -9.23 10.20
CA ASP A 166 -20.67 -9.40 9.75
C ASP A 166 -19.71 -9.45 10.92
N VAL A 167 -19.84 -8.50 11.85
CA VAL A 167 -19.02 -8.47 13.06
C VAL A 167 -19.21 -9.77 13.84
N ALA A 168 -20.44 -10.26 13.96
CA ALA A 168 -20.72 -11.54 14.59
C ALA A 168 -20.11 -12.73 13.83
N ALA A 169 -20.07 -12.70 12.50
CA ALA A 169 -19.36 -13.70 11.71
C ALA A 169 -17.84 -13.64 11.96
N PHE A 170 -17.25 -12.44 11.99
CA PHE A 170 -15.82 -12.25 12.23
C PHE A 170 -15.42 -12.70 13.64
N ARG A 171 -16.25 -12.42 14.66
CA ARG A 171 -16.01 -12.88 16.05
C ARG A 171 -16.01 -14.39 16.20
N ARG A 172 -16.84 -15.10 15.43
CA ARG A 172 -16.93 -16.57 15.48
C ARG A 172 -15.95 -17.25 14.54
N GLY A 173 -15.51 -16.56 13.49
CA GLY A 173 -14.73 -17.13 12.42
C GLY A 173 -13.27 -17.31 12.78
N ALA A 174 -12.60 -18.21 12.06
CA ALA A 174 -11.15 -18.38 12.17
C ALA A 174 -10.41 -17.48 11.17
N LYS A 175 -10.98 -17.32 9.97
CA LYS A 175 -10.34 -16.64 8.85
C LYS A 175 -11.35 -15.97 7.93
N ALA A 176 -11.01 -14.78 7.45
CA ALA A 176 -11.69 -14.15 6.32
C ALA A 176 -10.79 -14.19 5.09
N THR A 177 -11.30 -14.72 3.98
CA THR A 177 -10.59 -14.69 2.69
C THR A 177 -11.05 -13.48 1.90
N ILE A 178 -10.08 -12.66 1.51
CA ILE A 178 -10.25 -11.49 0.66
C ILE A 178 -9.87 -11.87 -0.76
N THR A 179 -10.79 -11.72 -1.70
CA THR A 179 -10.55 -11.99 -3.12
C THR A 179 -10.41 -10.70 -3.90
N ILE A 180 -9.30 -10.58 -4.61
CA ILE A 180 -8.94 -9.47 -5.50
C ILE A 180 -8.76 -10.06 -6.91
N VAL A 181 -9.15 -9.30 -7.94
CA VAL A 181 -8.96 -9.68 -9.34
C VAL A 181 -8.01 -8.68 -9.97
N PRO A 182 -6.86 -9.10 -10.54
CA PRO A 182 -5.97 -8.20 -11.28
C PRO A 182 -6.66 -7.64 -12.53
N ALA A 183 -6.40 -6.38 -12.86
CA ALA A 183 -6.92 -5.72 -14.05
C ALA A 183 -6.31 -6.30 -15.34
N LEU A 184 -5.04 -6.70 -15.29
CA LEU A 184 -4.32 -7.28 -16.43
C LEU A 184 -4.57 -8.78 -16.60
N ALA A 185 -5.13 -9.45 -15.59
CA ALA A 185 -5.45 -10.89 -15.60
C ALA A 185 -6.86 -11.14 -15.01
N PRO A 186 -7.93 -10.77 -15.74
CA PRO A 186 -9.30 -10.79 -15.22
C PRO A 186 -9.86 -12.20 -14.98
N ASP A 187 -9.19 -13.23 -15.47
CA ASP A 187 -9.47 -14.64 -15.26
C ASP A 187 -8.78 -15.20 -13.99
N GLN A 188 -7.85 -14.46 -13.40
CA GLN A 188 -7.13 -14.83 -12.19
C GLN A 188 -7.73 -14.19 -10.94
N LYS A 189 -7.50 -14.85 -9.80
CA LYS A 189 -7.89 -14.36 -8.47
C LYS A 189 -6.69 -14.43 -7.56
N VAL A 190 -6.49 -13.35 -6.82
CA VAL A 190 -5.58 -13.29 -5.67
C VAL A 190 -6.44 -13.43 -4.43
N GLU A 191 -6.16 -14.43 -3.61
CA GLU A 191 -6.87 -14.69 -2.35
C GLU A 191 -5.91 -14.44 -1.19
N LEU A 192 -6.25 -13.47 -0.35
CA LEU A 192 -5.47 -13.08 0.82
C LEU A 192 -6.21 -13.50 2.08
N ASP A 193 -5.48 -14.03 3.05
CA ASP A 193 -6.05 -14.50 4.30
C ASP A 193 -5.94 -13.43 5.39
N LEU A 194 -7.08 -12.92 5.84
CA LEU A 194 -7.20 -12.12 7.05
C LEU A 194 -7.47 -13.06 8.23
N SER A 195 -6.50 -13.22 9.12
CA SER A 195 -6.65 -13.99 10.34
C SER A 195 -7.62 -13.29 11.29
N LEU A 196 -8.61 -14.02 11.81
CA LEU A 196 -9.59 -13.50 12.78
C LEU A 196 -9.20 -13.84 14.23
N LYS A 197 -8.02 -14.42 14.44
CA LYS A 197 -7.49 -14.68 15.78
C LYS A 197 -7.33 -13.36 16.54
N GLY A 198 -8.03 -13.23 17.67
CA GLY A 198 -8.02 -12.00 18.48
C GLY A 198 -9.00 -10.93 18.00
N PHE A 199 -9.84 -11.20 16.99
CA PHE A 199 -10.79 -10.22 16.46
C PHE A 199 -11.74 -9.68 17.53
N THR A 200 -12.32 -10.56 18.35
CA THR A 200 -13.28 -10.20 19.40
C THR A 200 -12.67 -9.19 20.38
N ASP A 201 -11.52 -9.53 20.96
CA ASP A 201 -10.85 -8.70 21.96
C ASP A 201 -10.33 -7.39 21.33
N GLY A 202 -9.79 -7.45 20.11
CA GLY A 202 -9.32 -6.27 19.38
C GLY A 202 -10.46 -5.32 19.02
N PHE A 203 -11.62 -5.86 18.62
CA PHE A 203 -12.79 -5.05 18.27
C PHE A 203 -13.34 -4.30 19.48
N ASP A 204 -13.38 -4.95 20.64
CA ASP A 204 -13.85 -4.33 21.89
C ASP A 204 -12.91 -3.22 22.36
N LYS A 205 -11.62 -3.33 22.03
CA LYS A 205 -10.59 -2.32 22.30
C LYS A 205 -10.55 -1.18 21.28
N ALA A 206 -10.95 -1.41 20.03
CA ALA A 206 -10.95 -0.40 18.98
C ALA A 206 -11.81 0.81 19.36
N SER A 207 -11.38 2.01 18.97
CA SER A 207 -12.10 3.23 19.28
C SER A 207 -13.31 3.41 18.38
N VAL A 208 -14.31 4.13 18.91
CA VAL A 208 -15.43 4.65 18.12
C VAL A 208 -14.95 5.95 17.48
N ILE A 209 -15.02 6.04 16.15
CA ILE A 209 -14.61 7.25 15.43
C ILE A 209 -15.85 7.96 14.90
N GLU A 210 -16.04 9.20 15.34
CA GLU A 210 -17.02 10.12 14.77
C GLU A 210 -16.42 10.69 13.48
N GLN A 211 -17.11 10.48 12.35
CA GLN A 211 -16.72 11.05 11.05
C GLN A 211 -17.23 12.48 10.90
#